data_AF-A0A540VD85-F1
#
_entry.id   AF-A0A540VD85-F1
#
_cell.length_a   1.000
_cell.length_b   1.000
_cell.length_c   1.000
_cell.angle_alpha   90.00
_cell.angle_beta   90.00
_cell.angle_gamma   90.00
#
_symmetry.space_group_name_H-M   'P 1'
#
loop_
_entity.id
_entity.type
_entity.pdbx_description
1 polymer ?
#
loop_
_entity_poly.entity_id
_entity_poly.type
_entity_poly.pdbx_seq_one_letter_code
_entity_poly.pdbx_strand_id
1 'polypeptide(L)'
;MMILIGRASMCLALLFSVTACAAGSPNEADKFSEMTSEQRQSFILSQPVDRRVDVYIDMLRAIRPPDLSLESALASNGKRIIPDLKEELHRSDSDVVKVHLIMVFYRMQRSETYSVASDSELMGFLEDEASAIEDPEWREMALQQVAKIRDTNSREAR
;
A
#
# COMPACT_ATOMS: atom_id res chain seq x y z
N MET A 1 -48.98 -51.49 -10.52
CA MET A 1 -49.70 -50.92 -11.68
C MET A 1 -49.15 -49.51 -11.91
N MET A 2 -48.56 -49.28 -13.08
CA MET A 2 -47.89 -48.04 -13.52
C MET A 2 -48.84 -46.84 -13.54
N ILE A 3 -48.33 -45.64 -13.23
CA ILE A 3 -48.43 -44.44 -14.10
C ILE A 3 -47.09 -43.68 -14.02
N LEU A 4 -46.66 -43.20 -15.18
CA LEU A 4 -45.35 -42.65 -15.56
C LEU A 4 -45.54 -41.16 -15.93
N ILE A 5 -44.42 -40.41 -16.03
CA ILE A 5 -44.26 -39.08 -16.69
C ILE A 5 -44.52 -37.87 -15.75
N GLY A 6 -43.68 -36.82 -15.65
CA GLY A 6 -42.65 -36.35 -16.56
C GLY A 6 -41.71 -35.29 -15.96
N ARG A 7 -40.80 -34.83 -16.81
CA ARG A 7 -39.54 -34.12 -16.54
C ARG A 7 -39.76 -32.62 -16.29
N ALA A 8 -39.04 -32.07 -15.33
CA ALA A 8 -38.65 -30.66 -15.23
C ALA A 8 -37.20 -30.68 -14.71
N SER A 9 -36.15 -30.54 -15.53
CA SER A 9 -35.66 -29.28 -16.12
C SER A 9 -35.88 -28.10 -15.19
N MET A 10 -34.80 -27.55 -14.61
CA MET A 10 -34.46 -26.11 -14.63
C MET A 10 -33.57 -25.68 -13.44
N CYS A 11 -32.47 -25.00 -13.80
CA CYS A 11 -31.69 -24.02 -13.02
C CYS A 11 -30.70 -24.48 -11.93
N LEU A 12 -29.46 -24.71 -12.38
CA LEU A 12 -28.27 -23.90 -12.08
C LEU A 12 -28.42 -22.88 -10.91
N ALA A 13 -27.74 -23.12 -9.79
CA ALA A 13 -27.40 -22.09 -8.82
C ALA A 13 -25.87 -22.08 -8.64
N LEU A 14 -25.21 -21.34 -9.53
CA LEU A 14 -23.82 -20.93 -9.44
C LEU A 14 -23.71 -19.72 -8.50
N LEU A 15 -22.66 -19.73 -7.67
CA LEU A 15 -21.88 -18.57 -7.23
C LEU A 15 -22.51 -17.59 -6.22
N PHE A 16 -22.19 -17.79 -4.94
CA PHE A 16 -21.88 -16.65 -4.07
C PHE A 16 -20.36 -16.53 -3.95
N SER A 17 -19.74 -15.96 -4.98
CA SER A 17 -18.43 -15.33 -4.84
C SER A 17 -18.64 -14.09 -3.99
N VAL A 18 -18.28 -14.18 -2.71
CA VAL A 18 -18.15 -13.00 -1.85
C VAL A 18 -16.83 -12.34 -2.22
N THR A 19 -16.79 -11.66 -3.36
CA THR A 19 -15.71 -10.71 -3.66
C THR A 19 -15.94 -9.49 -2.79
N ALA A 20 -15.32 -9.50 -1.61
CA ALA A 20 -15.11 -8.29 -0.82
C ALA A 20 -14.08 -7.41 -1.55
N CYS A 21 -14.48 -6.81 -2.67
CA CYS A 21 -13.79 -5.66 -3.21
C CYS A 21 -14.17 -4.48 -2.32
N ALA A 22 -13.47 -4.30 -1.19
CA ALA A 22 -13.49 -3.04 -0.46
C ALA A 22 -12.66 -2.02 -1.26
N ALA A 23 -13.16 -1.64 -2.44
CA ALA A 23 -12.81 -0.36 -3.02
C ALA A 23 -13.53 0.69 -2.15
N GLY A 24 -12.77 1.61 -1.54
CA GLY A 24 -13.32 2.68 -0.69
C GLY A 24 -14.58 3.27 -1.32
N SER A 25 -15.64 3.41 -0.52
CA SER A 25 -16.92 3.85 -1.06
C SER A 25 -16.77 5.22 -1.73
N PRO A 26 -17.54 5.54 -2.79
CA PRO A 26 -17.47 6.84 -3.46
C PRO A 26 -17.47 8.04 -2.49
N ASN A 27 -18.21 7.93 -1.39
CA ASN A 27 -18.32 8.95 -0.35
C ASN A 27 -17.01 9.20 0.43
N GLU A 28 -16.13 8.22 0.55
CA GLU A 28 -14.84 8.39 1.25
C GLU A 28 -13.82 9.11 0.37
N ALA A 29 -13.82 8.83 -0.93
CA ALA A 29 -12.92 9.51 -1.88
C ALA A 29 -13.24 11.01 -1.98
N ASP A 30 -14.53 11.36 -2.00
CA ASP A 30 -14.99 12.75 -1.98
C ASP A 30 -14.53 13.45 -0.69
N LYS A 31 -14.72 12.79 0.46
CA LYS A 31 -14.29 13.30 1.76
C LYS A 31 -12.79 13.57 1.83
N PHE A 32 -11.95 12.67 1.31
CA PHE A 32 -10.50 12.89 1.30
C PHE A 32 -10.08 14.02 0.37
N SER A 33 -10.78 14.18 -0.74
CA SER A 33 -10.51 15.24 -1.72
C SER A 33 -10.80 16.63 -1.15
N GLU A 34 -11.78 16.77 -0.27
CA GLU A 34 -12.11 18.00 0.45
C GLU A 34 -11.11 18.38 1.55
N MET A 35 -10.31 17.42 2.05
CA MET A 35 -9.31 17.67 3.08
C MET A 35 -8.04 18.31 2.52
N THR A 36 -7.44 19.23 3.28
CA THR A 36 -6.07 19.70 3.03
C THR A 36 -5.05 18.59 3.32
N SER A 37 -3.83 18.71 2.80
CA SER A 37 -2.74 17.76 3.10
C SER A 37 -2.49 17.59 4.61
N GLU A 38 -2.52 18.67 5.36
CA GLU A 38 -2.36 18.66 6.83
C GLU A 38 -3.50 17.92 7.53
N GLN A 39 -4.74 18.10 7.05
CA GLN A 39 -5.91 17.39 7.56
C GLN A 39 -5.83 15.89 7.25
N ARG A 40 -5.36 15.51 6.05
CA ARG A 40 -5.16 14.10 5.68
C ARG A 40 -4.08 13.44 6.53
N GLN A 41 -2.94 14.10 6.73
CA GLN A 41 -1.89 13.62 7.62
C GLN A 41 -2.41 13.43 9.04
N SER A 42 -3.12 14.43 9.57
CA SER A 42 -3.73 14.37 10.90
C SER A 42 -4.76 13.25 10.99
N PHE A 43 -5.54 13.03 9.93
CA PHE A 43 -6.51 11.95 9.86
C PHE A 43 -5.85 10.58 9.93
N ILE A 44 -4.80 10.32 9.13
CA ILE A 44 -4.00 9.08 9.21
C ILE A 44 -3.47 8.88 10.64
N LEU A 45 -2.88 9.92 11.24
CA LEU A 45 -2.29 9.86 12.58
C LEU A 45 -3.33 9.68 13.70
N SER A 46 -4.59 10.01 13.47
CA SER A 46 -5.69 9.77 14.42
C SER A 46 -6.23 8.34 14.36
N GLN A 47 -5.91 7.57 13.33
CA GLN A 47 -6.34 6.17 13.23
C GLN A 47 -5.56 5.25 14.18
N PRO A 48 -6.15 4.12 14.58
CA PRO A 48 -5.41 2.99 15.16
C PRO A 48 -4.22 2.61 14.29
N VAL A 49 -3.09 2.24 14.90
CA VAL A 49 -1.82 2.04 14.16
C VAL A 49 -1.94 0.96 13.09
N ASP A 50 -2.63 -0.13 13.41
CA ASP A 50 -3.00 -1.25 12.53
C ASP A 50 -3.92 -0.86 11.38
N ARG A 51 -4.49 0.35 11.38
CA ARG A 51 -5.36 0.88 10.32
C ARG A 51 -4.72 1.98 9.49
N ARG A 52 -3.53 2.46 9.87
CA ARG A 52 -2.89 3.62 9.21
C ARG A 52 -2.43 3.31 7.80
N VAL A 53 -1.93 2.10 7.57
CA VAL A 53 -1.50 1.64 6.24
C VAL A 53 -2.72 1.56 5.31
N ASP A 54 -3.80 0.90 5.75
CA ASP A 54 -5.06 0.81 4.98
C ASP A 54 -5.59 2.20 4.57
N VAL A 55 -5.73 3.10 5.54
CA VAL A 55 -6.26 4.45 5.28
C VAL A 55 -5.35 5.26 4.36
N TYR A 56 -4.02 5.12 4.49
CA TYR A 56 -3.09 5.74 3.56
C TYR A 56 -3.31 5.25 2.12
N ILE A 57 -3.56 3.95 1.93
CA ILE A 57 -3.77 3.38 0.60
C ILE A 57 -5.12 3.79 0.03
N ASP A 58 -6.16 3.84 0.86
CA ASP A 58 -7.47 4.36 0.44
C ASP A 58 -7.33 5.81 -0.06
N MET A 59 -6.54 6.63 0.63
CA MET A 59 -6.20 7.99 0.18
C MET A 59 -5.38 7.99 -1.12
N LEU A 60 -4.38 7.13 -1.26
CA LEU A 60 -3.61 6.99 -2.50
C LEU A 60 -4.48 6.59 -3.69
N ARG A 61 -5.50 5.77 -3.47
CA ARG A 61 -6.43 5.32 -4.51
C ARG A 61 -7.45 6.40 -4.87
N ALA A 62 -7.93 7.13 -3.86
CA ALA A 62 -8.95 8.17 -4.02
C ALA A 62 -8.43 9.46 -4.63
N ILE A 63 -7.24 9.92 -4.23
CA ILE A 63 -6.74 11.26 -4.57
C ILE A 63 -5.81 11.18 -5.78
N ARG A 64 -6.14 11.99 -6.80
CA ARG A 64 -5.33 12.14 -8.02
C ARG A 64 -5.03 13.62 -8.26
N PRO A 65 -3.75 14.05 -8.33
CA PRO A 65 -2.52 13.25 -8.13
C PRO A 65 -2.29 12.84 -6.66
N PRO A 66 -1.52 11.78 -6.38
CA PRO A 66 -1.20 11.37 -5.02
C PRO A 66 -0.54 12.49 -4.19
N ASP A 67 -0.92 12.58 -2.91
CA ASP A 67 -0.35 13.54 -1.97
C ASP A 67 0.95 13.00 -1.34
N LEU A 68 2.09 13.46 -1.87
CA LEU A 68 3.44 13.02 -1.48
C LEU A 68 3.88 13.45 -0.07
N SER A 69 3.01 14.16 0.66
CA SER A 69 3.26 14.51 2.05
C SER A 69 2.82 13.40 3.02
N LEU A 70 1.93 12.51 2.58
CA LEU A 70 1.31 11.48 3.43
C LEU A 70 2.31 10.38 3.83
N GLU A 71 3.32 10.11 3.02
CA GLU A 71 4.37 9.13 3.34
C GLU A 71 5.11 9.50 4.62
N SER A 72 5.27 10.80 4.89
CA SER A 72 5.96 11.28 6.10
C SER A 72 5.13 11.01 7.35
N ALA A 73 3.80 11.17 7.26
CA ALA A 73 2.89 10.85 8.36
C ALA A 73 2.93 9.35 8.66
N LEU A 74 2.95 8.49 7.64
CA LEU A 74 3.06 7.05 7.85
C LEU A 74 4.44 6.66 8.39
N ALA A 75 5.53 7.19 7.84
CA ALA A 75 6.90 6.93 8.29
C ALA A 75 7.16 7.31 9.76
N SER A 76 6.44 8.29 10.30
CA SER A 76 6.55 8.70 11.71
C SER A 76 6.25 7.59 12.73
N ASN A 77 5.60 6.50 12.31
CA ASN A 77 5.31 5.36 13.16
C ASN A 77 6.53 4.45 13.42
N GLY A 78 7.62 4.64 12.67
CA GLY A 78 8.86 3.89 12.79
C GLY A 78 8.65 2.38 12.61
N LYS A 79 9.39 1.58 13.39
CA LYS A 79 9.40 0.11 13.28
C LYS A 79 8.00 -0.55 13.37
N ARG A 80 7.05 0.07 14.06
CA ARG A 80 5.76 -0.54 14.41
C ARG A 80 4.88 -0.92 13.22
N ILE A 81 5.00 -0.20 12.11
CA ILE A 81 4.18 -0.42 10.90
C ILE A 81 4.90 -1.25 9.83
N ILE A 82 6.18 -1.61 10.05
CA ILE A 82 6.96 -2.35 9.05
C ILE A 82 6.28 -3.68 8.65
N PRO A 83 5.73 -4.50 9.57
CA PRO A 83 5.02 -5.72 9.18
C PRO A 83 3.88 -5.44 8.21
N ASP A 84 3.02 -4.46 8.52
CA ASP A 84 1.85 -4.09 7.71
C ASP A 84 2.27 -3.52 6.35
N LEU A 85 3.35 -2.71 6.32
CA LEU A 85 3.93 -2.19 5.07
C LEU A 85 4.49 -3.30 4.18
N LYS A 86 5.21 -4.28 4.77
CA LYS A 86 5.75 -5.43 4.02
C LYS A 86 4.61 -6.28 3.46
N GLU A 87 3.60 -6.55 4.28
CA GLU A 87 2.43 -7.32 3.88
C GLU A 87 1.69 -6.64 2.71
N GLU A 88 1.39 -5.34 2.82
CA GLU A 88 0.75 -4.62 1.73
C GLU A 88 1.61 -4.59 0.46
N LEU A 89 2.90 -4.28 0.58
CA LEU A 89 3.80 -4.18 -0.58
C LEU A 89 3.80 -5.48 -1.38
N HIS A 90 3.85 -6.61 -0.66
CA HIS A 90 3.83 -7.94 -1.26
C HIS A 90 2.48 -8.29 -1.91
N ARG A 91 1.35 -7.96 -1.27
CA ARG A 91 0.02 -8.35 -1.77
C ARG A 91 -0.60 -7.40 -2.79
N SER A 92 -0.10 -6.18 -2.92
CA SER A 92 -0.70 -5.17 -3.80
C SER A 92 -0.43 -5.47 -5.27
N ASP A 93 -1.48 -5.54 -6.09
CA ASP A 93 -1.35 -5.64 -7.56
C ASP A 93 -1.11 -4.27 -8.24
N SER A 94 -1.11 -3.18 -7.47
CA SER A 94 -0.93 -1.83 -8.03
C SER A 94 0.52 -1.37 -7.91
N ASP A 95 1.21 -1.25 -9.05
CA ASP A 95 2.57 -0.72 -9.15
C ASP A 95 2.71 0.67 -8.50
N VAL A 96 1.71 1.54 -8.69
CA VAL A 96 1.68 2.86 -8.05
C VAL A 96 1.69 2.72 -6.52
N VAL A 97 0.84 1.86 -5.96
CA VAL A 97 0.84 1.63 -4.50
C VAL A 97 2.18 1.08 -4.04
N LYS A 98 2.78 0.12 -4.77
CA LYS A 98 4.10 -0.43 -4.44
C LYS A 98 5.18 0.65 -4.37
N VAL A 99 5.27 1.52 -5.38
CA VAL A 99 6.22 2.64 -5.42
C VAL A 99 6.03 3.56 -4.21
N HIS A 100 4.79 3.90 -3.87
CA HIS A 100 4.48 4.78 -2.76
C HIS A 100 4.82 4.15 -1.40
N LEU A 101 4.57 2.85 -1.21
CA LEU A 101 5.00 2.13 0.00
C LEU A 101 6.52 2.08 0.12
N ILE A 102 7.26 1.86 -0.97
CA ILE A 102 8.73 1.96 -0.99
C ILE A 102 9.18 3.38 -0.62
N MET A 103 8.45 4.41 -1.05
CA MET A 103 8.74 5.78 -0.65
C MET A 103 8.53 6.03 0.84
N VAL A 104 7.59 5.34 1.51
CA VAL A 104 7.45 5.38 2.98
C VAL A 104 8.73 4.88 3.65
N PHE A 105 9.30 3.76 3.19
CA PHE A 105 10.58 3.27 3.73
C PHE A 105 11.73 4.26 3.50
N TYR A 106 11.77 4.93 2.34
CA TYR A 106 12.72 6.01 2.11
C TYR A 106 12.52 7.19 3.09
N ARG A 107 11.27 7.57 3.39
CA ARG A 107 10.98 8.58 4.43
C ARG A 107 11.42 8.11 5.80
N MET A 108 11.25 6.84 6.14
CA MET A 108 11.69 6.29 7.43
C MET A 108 13.21 6.42 7.61
N GLN A 109 13.98 6.07 6.56
CA GLN A 109 15.44 6.26 6.56
C GLN A 109 15.80 7.74 6.70
N ARG A 110 15.20 8.62 5.87
CA ARG A 110 15.55 10.03 5.80
C ARG A 110 15.17 10.81 7.08
N SER A 111 14.09 10.41 7.74
CA SER A 111 13.60 11.05 8.97
C SER A 111 14.11 10.35 10.23
N GLU A 112 15.01 9.38 10.09
CA GLU A 112 15.61 8.62 11.20
C GLU A 112 14.58 7.91 12.11
N THR A 113 13.37 7.67 11.62
CA THR A 113 12.32 6.97 12.38
C THR A 113 12.56 5.45 12.38
N TYR A 114 13.30 4.96 11.40
CA TYR A 114 13.88 3.61 11.36
C TYR A 114 15.07 3.58 10.38
N SER A 115 16.19 2.98 10.79
CA SER A 115 17.34 2.77 9.90
C SER A 115 17.09 1.58 8.98
N VAL A 116 16.36 1.82 7.89
CA VAL A 116 16.07 0.82 6.86
C VAL A 116 17.36 0.29 6.26
N ALA A 117 18.33 1.16 5.99
CA ALA A 117 19.60 0.80 5.37
C ALA A 117 20.45 -0.17 6.21
N SER A 118 20.28 -0.17 7.54
CA SER A 118 20.97 -1.09 8.44
C SER A 118 20.27 -2.45 8.59
N ASP A 119 19.04 -2.58 8.09
CA ASP A 119 18.24 -3.80 8.12
C ASP A 119 18.40 -4.56 6.80
N SER A 120 19.35 -5.50 6.75
CA SER A 120 19.68 -6.22 5.53
C SER A 120 18.54 -7.09 4.99
N GLU A 121 17.69 -7.63 5.88
CA GLU A 121 16.52 -8.41 5.48
C GLU A 121 15.49 -7.51 4.82
N LEU A 122 15.20 -6.35 5.43
CA LEU A 122 14.28 -5.39 4.86
C LEU A 122 14.81 -4.81 3.54
N MET A 123 16.10 -4.50 3.44
CA MET A 123 16.69 -4.03 2.19
C MET A 123 16.57 -5.06 1.06
N GLY A 124 16.90 -6.32 1.32
CA GLY A 124 16.73 -7.40 0.34
C GLY A 124 15.28 -7.53 -0.12
N PHE A 125 14.34 -7.51 0.83
CA PHE A 125 12.90 -7.53 0.51
C PHE A 125 12.47 -6.35 -0.38
N LEU A 126 12.94 -5.13 -0.10
CA LEU A 126 12.60 -3.95 -0.91
C LEU A 126 13.18 -4.02 -2.32
N GLU A 127 14.36 -4.61 -2.50
CA GLU A 127 14.98 -4.80 -3.81
C GLU A 127 14.22 -5.81 -4.67
N ASP A 128 13.80 -6.93 -4.06
CA ASP A 128 13.01 -7.95 -4.72
C ASP A 128 11.65 -7.38 -5.15
N GLU A 129 10.93 -6.71 -4.24
CA GLU A 129 9.62 -6.12 -4.54
C GLU A 129 9.71 -4.98 -5.56
N ALA A 130 10.74 -4.12 -5.49
CA ALA A 130 10.97 -3.08 -6.48
C ALA A 130 11.25 -3.66 -7.87
N SER A 131 12.04 -4.74 -7.95
CA SER A 131 12.39 -5.38 -9.22
C SER A 131 11.20 -6.12 -9.86
N ALA A 132 10.25 -6.56 -9.05
CA ALA A 132 9.05 -7.27 -9.48
C ALA A 132 7.91 -6.35 -9.99
N ILE A 133 8.04 -5.03 -9.86
CA ILE A 133 7.10 -4.06 -10.45
C ILE A 133 7.06 -4.23 -11.97
N GLU A 134 5.86 -4.33 -12.55
CA GLU A 134 5.68 -4.70 -13.96
C GLU A 134 6.05 -3.54 -14.89
N ASP A 135 5.47 -2.36 -14.63
CA ASP A 135 5.70 -1.17 -15.42
C ASP A 135 7.16 -0.68 -15.31
N PRO A 136 7.88 -0.50 -16.43
CA PRO A 136 9.28 -0.11 -16.40
C PRO A 136 9.55 1.24 -15.74
N GLU A 137 8.66 2.23 -15.89
CA GLU A 137 8.85 3.57 -15.32
C GLU A 137 8.65 3.52 -13.80
N TRP A 138 7.60 2.83 -13.34
CA TRP A 138 7.38 2.62 -11.91
C TRP A 138 8.49 1.79 -11.27
N ARG A 139 8.98 0.76 -11.95
CA ARG A 139 10.10 -0.06 -11.48
C ARG A 139 11.37 0.77 -11.33
N GLU A 140 11.69 1.59 -12.34
CA GLU A 140 12.85 2.49 -12.25
C GLU A 140 12.71 3.45 -11.06
N MET A 141 11.54 4.08 -10.89
CA MET A 141 11.29 4.97 -9.77
C MET A 141 11.45 4.27 -8.41
N ALA A 142 10.92 3.06 -8.26
CA ALA A 142 11.06 2.27 -7.04
C ALA A 142 12.53 1.94 -6.74
N LEU A 143 13.26 1.42 -7.73
CA LEU A 143 14.68 1.09 -7.59
C LEU A 143 15.53 2.32 -7.23
N GLN A 144 15.20 3.49 -7.79
CA GLN A 144 15.85 4.75 -7.41
C GLN A 144 15.60 5.12 -5.94
N GLN A 145 14.39 4.86 -5.39
CA GLN A 145 14.15 5.10 -3.95
C GLN A 145 14.94 4.12 -3.07
N VAL A 146 14.99 2.84 -3.45
CA VAL A 146 15.79 1.82 -2.75
C VAL A 146 17.28 2.18 -2.76
N ALA A 147 17.80 2.66 -3.89
CA ALA A 147 19.18 3.15 -3.98
C ALA A 147 19.43 4.35 -3.03
N LYS A 148 18.50 5.32 -2.98
CA LYS A 148 18.61 6.48 -2.07
C LYS A 148 18.66 6.07 -0.60
N ILE A 149 17.96 5.01 -0.19
CA ILE A 149 18.02 4.50 1.19
C ILE A 149 19.46 4.10 1.54
N ARG A 150 20.14 3.35 0.66
CA ARG A 150 21.55 2.94 0.83
C ARG A 150 22.51 4.13 0.85
N ASP A 151 22.28 5.08 -0.04
CA ASP A 151 23.16 6.24 -0.19
C ASP A 151 23.11 7.19 1.01
N THR A 152 21.94 7.35 1.64
CA THR A 152 21.80 8.14 2.88
C THR A 152 22.74 7.61 3.97
N ASN A 153 22.76 6.30 4.20
CA ASN A 153 23.64 5.66 5.18
C ASN A 153 25.14 5.84 4.86
N SER A 154 25.50 5.87 3.57
CA SER A 154 26.89 6.03 3.13
C SER A 154 27.46 7.44 3.33
N ARG A 155 26.60 8.46 3.49
CA ARG A 155 27.01 9.85 3.74
C ARG A 155 27.22 10.15 5.22
N GLU A 156 26.52 9.45 6.10
CA GLU A 156 26.62 9.61 7.56
C GLU A 156 27.80 8.85 8.17
N ALA A 157 28.29 7.79 7.51
CA ALA A 157 29.45 7.02 7.96
C ALA A 157 30.82 7.67 7.64
N ARG A 158 30.84 8.88 7.06
CA ARG A 158 32.04 9.64 6.70
C ARG A 158 32.22 10.83 7.63
#